data_AF-A0ABD3MQ66-F1
#
_entry.id   AF-A0ABD3MQ66-F1
#
_cell.length_a   1.000
_cell.length_b   1.000
_cell.length_c   1.000
_cell.angle_alpha   90.00
_cell.angle_beta   90.00
_cell.angle_gamma   90.00
#
_symmetry.space_group_name_H-M   'P 1'
#
loop_
_entity.id
_entity.type
_entity.pdbx_description
1 polymer ?
#
loop_
_entity_poly.entity_id
_entity_poly.type
_entity_poly.pdbx_seq_one_letter_code
_entity_poly.pdbx_strand_id
1 'polypeptide(L)'
;MQPAEKELLKENLYKQKVQRILHKHKRLLLAAYDPSPPNAIHESGEPARIKNQYASERAIIDRVIANERSAFLCGIALSGLAFASLRFVPRYLLSKMNPEKLKKLDEAEAISFKAKSGRIQKSMTVIFEVALSGLVGWRVGYTKMSSQNANSYEEIAKIPLCSGRSSISDKACPDLVDLVHNEIPHSFWENLDNKGEGRLQDPQRWRAVRTFADNCMKRNMFEESFREKNGLGPHSAVDIPEGGVPNDTSPTSNQ
;
A
#
# COMPACT_ATOMS: atom_id res chain seq x y z
N MET A 1 4.74 -20.70 27.59
CA MET A 1 4.63 -19.77 26.45
C MET A 1 4.39 -20.61 25.21
N GLN A 2 3.18 -20.49 24.63
CA GLN A 2 2.80 -21.30 23.46
C GLN A 2 3.70 -20.96 22.26
N PRO A 3 3.97 -21.90 21.33
CA PRO A 3 4.81 -21.65 20.16
C PRO A 3 4.38 -20.41 19.36
N ALA A 4 3.07 -20.22 19.17
CA ALA A 4 2.51 -19.06 18.48
C ALA A 4 2.86 -17.72 19.15
N GLU A 5 2.90 -17.66 20.49
CA GLU A 5 3.24 -16.44 21.23
C GLU A 5 4.71 -16.07 21.10
N LYS A 6 5.59 -17.06 20.93
CA LYS A 6 7.02 -16.80 20.68
C LYS A 6 7.23 -16.19 19.30
N GLU A 7 6.44 -16.60 18.32
CA GLU A 7 6.52 -16.07 16.97
C GLU A 7 5.93 -14.65 16.83
N LEU A 8 5.01 -14.23 17.71
CA LEU A 8 4.56 -12.83 17.78
C LEU A 8 5.73 -11.85 18.02
N LEU A 9 6.69 -12.23 18.87
CA LEU A 9 7.88 -11.41 19.13
C LEU A 9 8.76 -11.23 17.89
N LYS A 10 8.63 -12.12 16.90
CA LYS A 10 9.37 -12.07 15.65
C LYS A 10 8.62 -11.38 14.51
N GLU A 11 7.42 -10.83 14.75
CA GLU A 11 6.65 -10.13 13.71
C GLU A 11 7.47 -9.05 13.00
N ASN A 12 8.26 -8.26 13.74
CA ASN A 12 9.13 -7.25 13.16
C ASN A 12 10.23 -7.83 12.25
N LEU A 13 10.77 -8.99 12.58
CA LEU A 13 11.75 -9.69 11.75
C LEU A 13 11.11 -10.12 10.42
N TYR A 14 9.92 -10.73 10.47
CA TYR A 14 9.21 -11.15 9.26
C TYR A 14 8.78 -9.95 8.42
N LYS A 15 8.33 -8.86 9.06
CA LYS A 15 8.01 -7.60 8.39
C LYS A 15 9.21 -7.04 7.63
N GLN A 16 10.40 -7.08 8.22
CA GLN A 16 11.64 -6.66 7.53
C GLN A 16 11.97 -7.55 6.34
N LYS A 17 11.77 -8.88 6.44
CA LYS A 17 11.97 -9.79 5.30
C LYS A 17 11.01 -9.48 4.16
N VAL A 18 9.72 -9.33 4.44
CA VAL A 18 8.72 -8.92 3.44
C VAL A 18 9.10 -7.57 2.80
N GLN A 19 9.48 -6.58 3.61
CA GLN A 19 9.90 -5.27 3.10
C GLN A 19 11.14 -5.36 2.20
N ARG A 20 12.09 -6.24 2.50
CA ARG A 20 13.28 -6.46 1.67
C ARG A 20 12.90 -7.02 0.30
N ILE A 21 11.99 -8.00 0.24
CA ILE A 21 11.48 -8.55 -1.02
C ILE A 21 10.75 -7.47 -1.82
N LEU A 22 9.84 -6.72 -1.18
CA LEU A 22 9.14 -5.61 -1.81
C LEU A 22 10.10 -4.54 -2.33
N HIS A 23 11.18 -4.23 -1.59
CA HIS A 23 12.19 -3.27 -2.02
C HIS A 23 13.00 -3.77 -3.21
N LYS A 24 13.41 -5.05 -3.20
CA LYS A 24 14.09 -5.72 -4.33
C LYS A 24 13.28 -5.59 -5.62
N HIS A 25 11.96 -5.76 -5.53
CA HIS A 25 11.04 -5.74 -6.66
C HIS A 25 10.37 -4.38 -6.92
N LYS A 26 10.67 -3.35 -6.13
CA LYS A 26 10.07 -2.00 -6.26
C LYS A 26 10.23 -1.43 -7.67
N ARG A 27 11.38 -1.67 -8.31
CA ARG A 27 11.63 -1.19 -9.68
C ARG A 27 10.67 -1.79 -10.70
N LEU A 28 10.17 -3.01 -10.48
CA LEU A 28 9.20 -3.66 -11.36
C LEU A 28 7.84 -2.99 -11.26
N LEU A 29 7.41 -2.66 -10.05
CA LEU A 29 6.17 -1.91 -9.80
C LEU A 29 6.22 -0.52 -10.44
N LEU A 30 7.37 0.15 -10.37
CA LEU A 30 7.57 1.46 -11.00
C LEU A 30 7.64 1.37 -12.53
N ALA A 31 8.30 0.34 -13.07
CA ALA A 31 8.40 0.11 -14.51
C ALA A 31 7.07 -0.29 -15.14
N ALA A 32 6.23 -1.05 -14.43
CA ALA A 32 4.87 -1.36 -14.86
C ALA A 32 3.98 -0.10 -14.93
N TYR A 33 4.33 0.93 -14.17
CA TYR A 33 3.57 2.18 -14.03
C TYR A 33 4.05 3.32 -14.95
N ASP A 34 5.21 3.20 -15.62
CA ASP A 34 5.72 4.28 -16.47
C ASP A 34 4.76 4.51 -17.67
N PRO A 35 4.03 5.66 -17.72
CA PRO A 35 3.05 5.93 -18.78
C PRO A 35 3.71 6.43 -20.06
N SER A 36 5.05 6.52 -20.11
CA SER A 36 5.77 7.01 -21.28
C SER A 36 5.33 6.24 -22.53
N PRO A 37 4.84 6.92 -23.58
CA PRO A 37 4.71 6.28 -24.87
C PRO A 37 6.14 5.92 -25.31
N PRO A 38 6.38 4.70 -25.83
CA PRO A 38 7.69 4.39 -26.38
C PRO A 38 7.86 5.26 -27.63
N ASN A 39 8.44 6.43 -27.46
CA ASN A 39 9.15 7.10 -28.55
C ASN A 39 10.47 6.34 -28.75
N ALA A 40 10.34 5.14 -29.28
CA ALA A 40 11.41 4.38 -29.89
C ALA A 40 10.78 3.73 -31.12
N ILE A 41 11.10 4.32 -32.26
CA ILE A 41 10.81 3.83 -33.60
C ILE A 41 11.20 2.34 -33.64
N HIS A 42 10.23 1.45 -33.82
CA HIS A 42 10.48 0.15 -34.43
C HIS A 42 9.23 -0.25 -35.21
N GLU A 43 9.42 -0.38 -36.52
CA GLU A 43 8.48 -1.02 -37.43
C GLU A 43 8.15 -2.43 -36.93
N SER A 44 6.88 -2.64 -36.63
CA SER A 44 6.11 -3.90 -36.59
C SER A 44 5.12 -3.84 -35.42
N GLY A 45 3.93 -4.41 -35.59
CA GLY A 45 2.80 -4.33 -34.64
C GLY A 45 3.00 -5.00 -33.26
N GLU A 46 4.23 -5.12 -32.76
CA GLU A 46 4.59 -5.70 -31.46
C GLU A 46 4.22 -4.87 -30.19
N PRO A 47 4.24 -3.52 -30.16
CA PRO A 47 4.07 -2.80 -28.89
C PRO A 47 2.63 -2.90 -28.33
N ALA A 48 1.64 -3.05 -29.21
CA ALA A 48 0.24 -3.25 -28.80
C ALA A 48 0.01 -4.65 -28.22
N ARG A 49 0.64 -5.69 -28.80
CA ARG A 49 0.57 -7.07 -28.30
C ARG A 49 1.21 -7.22 -26.92
N ILE A 50 2.40 -6.65 -26.71
CA ILE A 50 3.09 -6.68 -25.40
C ILE A 50 2.29 -5.86 -24.37
N LYS A 51 1.71 -4.71 -24.74
CA LYS A 51 0.82 -3.95 -23.83
C LYS A 51 -0.41 -4.76 -23.41
N ASN A 52 -1.01 -5.52 -24.33
CA ASN A 52 -2.19 -6.34 -24.03
C ASN A 52 -1.87 -7.53 -23.11
N GLN A 53 -0.66 -8.11 -23.21
CA GLN A 53 -0.23 -9.23 -22.37
C GLN A 53 -0.19 -8.89 -20.87
N TYR A 54 0.10 -7.64 -20.50
CA TYR A 54 0.18 -7.18 -19.10
C TYR A 54 -1.01 -6.28 -18.70
N ALA A 55 -2.07 -6.22 -19.52
CA ALA A 55 -3.16 -5.25 -19.32
C ALA A 55 -3.92 -5.46 -18.00
N SER A 56 -4.13 -6.72 -17.60
CA SER A 56 -4.82 -7.09 -16.35
C SER A 56 -4.00 -6.69 -15.11
N GLU A 57 -2.70 -7.00 -15.10
CA GLU A 57 -1.75 -6.60 -14.06
C GLU A 57 -1.73 -5.07 -13.91
N ARG A 58 -1.63 -4.33 -15.02
CA ARG A 58 -1.66 -2.86 -15.02
C ARG A 58 -2.97 -2.31 -14.47
N ALA A 59 -4.11 -2.86 -14.87
CA ALA A 59 -5.41 -2.41 -14.38
C ALA A 59 -5.54 -2.56 -12.85
N ILE A 60 -5.01 -3.64 -12.28
CA ILE A 60 -4.96 -3.85 -10.82
C ILE A 60 -4.04 -2.81 -10.17
N ILE A 61 -2.84 -2.61 -10.70
CA ILE A 61 -1.86 -1.64 -10.17
C ILE A 61 -2.41 -0.20 -10.23
N ASP A 62 -3.02 0.19 -11.34
CA ASP A 62 -3.60 1.52 -11.52
C ASP A 62 -4.72 1.80 -10.53
N ARG A 63 -5.58 0.80 -10.26
CA ARG A 63 -6.63 0.90 -9.25
C ARG A 63 -6.04 1.09 -7.84
N VAL A 64 -5.02 0.31 -7.49
CA VAL A 64 -4.33 0.43 -6.19
C VAL A 64 -3.68 1.80 -6.06
N ILE A 65 -2.98 2.28 -7.09
CA ILE A 65 -2.32 3.60 -7.08
C ILE A 65 -3.34 4.73 -7.01
N ALA A 66 -4.46 4.63 -7.73
CA ALA A 66 -5.54 5.61 -7.66
C ALA A 66 -6.13 5.70 -6.25
N ASN A 67 -6.35 4.55 -5.60
CA ASN A 67 -6.84 4.50 -4.22
C ASN A 67 -5.84 5.15 -3.25
N GLU A 68 -4.55 4.82 -3.35
CA GLU A 68 -3.49 5.41 -2.50
C GLU A 68 -3.33 6.92 -2.74
N ARG A 69 -3.42 7.36 -4.00
CA ARG A 69 -3.42 8.80 -4.32
C ARG A 69 -4.61 9.52 -3.71
N SER A 70 -5.79 8.91 -3.73
CA SER A 70 -6.98 9.51 -3.11
C SER A 70 -6.81 9.65 -1.59
N ALA A 71 -6.23 8.64 -0.92
CA ALA A 71 -5.95 8.67 0.51
C ALA A 71 -4.90 9.75 0.85
N PHE A 72 -3.86 9.86 0.03
CA PHE A 72 -2.84 10.91 0.16
C PHE A 72 -3.42 12.32 0.00
N LEU A 73 -4.23 12.55 -1.04
CA LEU A 73 -4.91 13.83 -1.27
C LEU A 73 -5.88 14.17 -0.14
N CYS A 74 -6.60 13.18 0.40
CA CYS A 74 -7.43 13.35 1.59
C CYS A 74 -6.60 13.80 2.81
N GLY A 75 -5.41 13.20 3.01
CA GLY A 75 -4.46 13.62 4.04
C GLY A 75 -4.01 15.08 3.88
N ILE A 76 -3.72 15.52 2.66
CA ILE A 76 -3.39 16.93 2.37
C ILE A 76 -4.58 17.85 2.67
N ALA A 77 -5.78 17.50 2.18
CA ALA A 77 -6.98 18.30 2.38
C ALA A 77 -7.30 18.47 3.89
N LEU A 78 -7.21 17.38 4.66
CA LEU A 78 -7.44 17.43 6.10
C LEU A 78 -6.33 18.18 6.85
N SER A 79 -5.08 18.13 6.38
CA SER A 79 -4.02 18.99 6.92
C SER A 79 -4.37 20.46 6.72
N GLY A 80 -4.77 20.85 5.50
CA GLY A 80 -5.18 22.23 5.20
C GLY A 80 -6.37 22.69 6.05
N LEU A 81 -7.38 21.84 6.19
CA LEU A 81 -8.55 22.12 7.03
C LEU A 81 -8.18 22.26 8.51
N ALA A 82 -7.33 21.38 9.04
CA ALA A 82 -6.86 21.44 10.42
C ALA A 82 -6.04 22.72 10.67
N PHE A 83 -5.14 23.07 9.75
CA PHE A 83 -4.37 24.30 9.83
C PHE A 83 -5.27 25.55 9.84
N ALA A 84 -6.20 25.64 8.89
CA ALA A 84 -7.16 26.74 8.82
C ALA A 84 -8.02 26.83 10.09
N SER A 85 -8.43 25.68 10.62
CA SER A 85 -9.21 25.61 11.86
C SER A 85 -8.43 26.15 13.05
N LEU A 86 -7.19 25.70 13.26
CA LEU A 86 -6.31 26.19 14.33
C LEU A 86 -6.05 27.70 14.21
N ARG A 87 -5.86 28.18 12.97
CA ARG A 87 -5.46 29.57 12.71
C ARG A 87 -6.61 30.57 12.85
N PHE A 88 -7.80 30.24 12.34
CA PHE A 88 -8.87 31.22 12.15
C PHE A 88 -10.07 31.02 13.07
N VAL A 89 -10.41 29.78 13.46
CA VAL A 89 -11.60 29.51 14.27
C VAL A 89 -11.54 30.16 15.65
N PRO A 90 -10.42 30.12 16.41
CA PRO A 90 -10.34 30.78 17.71
C PRO A 90 -10.59 32.29 17.63
N ARG A 91 -10.03 32.97 16.63
CA ARG A 91 -10.25 34.42 16.42
C ARG A 91 -11.69 34.72 16.03
N TYR A 92 -12.28 33.90 15.17
CA TYR A 92 -13.68 34.03 14.79
C TYR A 92 -14.64 33.80 15.97
N LEU A 93 -14.38 32.81 16.82
CA LEU A 93 -15.17 32.57 18.03
C LEU A 93 -15.01 33.72 19.03
N LEU A 94 -13.78 34.20 19.23
CA LEU A 94 -13.50 35.35 20.10
C LEU A 94 -14.19 36.63 19.60
N SER A 95 -14.21 36.88 18.30
CA SER A 95 -14.88 38.07 17.74
C SER A 95 -16.39 38.05 17.98
N LYS A 96 -17.01 36.86 17.95
CA LYS A 96 -18.44 36.68 18.27
C LYS A 96 -18.74 36.72 19.77
N MET A 97 -17.89 36.14 20.61
CA MET A 97 -18.17 35.98 22.03
C MET A 97 -17.73 37.19 22.88
N ASN A 98 -16.61 37.83 22.53
CA ASN A 98 -16.08 38.96 23.30
C ASN A 98 -15.19 39.87 22.42
N PRO A 99 -15.79 40.86 21.74
CA PRO A 99 -15.06 41.75 20.84
C PRO A 99 -14.04 42.66 21.56
N GLU A 100 -14.25 42.96 22.85
CA GLU A 100 -13.31 43.76 23.63
C GLU A 100 -12.02 42.99 23.94
N LYS A 101 -12.12 41.69 24.22
CA LYS A 101 -10.94 40.84 24.38
C LYS A 101 -10.17 40.71 23.08
N LEU A 102 -10.84 40.73 21.93
CA LEU A 102 -10.17 40.72 20.63
C LEU A 102 -9.31 41.98 20.43
N LYS A 103 -9.85 43.17 20.71
CA LYS A 103 -9.08 44.43 20.65
C LYS A 103 -7.86 44.40 21.55
N LYS A 104 -7.99 43.93 22.79
CA LYS A 104 -6.86 43.79 23.72
C LYS A 104 -5.80 42.80 23.22
N LEU A 105 -6.21 41.73 22.53
CA LEU A 105 -5.32 40.77 21.89
C LEU A 105 -4.55 41.40 20.72
N ASP A 106 -5.22 42.19 19.88
CA ASP A 106 -4.59 42.90 18.75
C ASP A 106 -3.58 43.94 19.24
N GLU A 107 -3.91 44.68 20.31
CA GLU A 107 -3.00 45.64 20.96
C GLU A 107 -1.77 44.94 21.55
N ALA A 108 -1.97 43.83 22.25
CA ALA A 108 -0.87 43.02 22.80
C ALA A 108 0.02 42.42 21.69
N GLU A 109 -0.57 42.01 20.56
CA GLU A 109 0.15 41.48 19.41
C GLU A 109 0.96 42.58 18.69
N ALA A 110 0.44 43.81 18.64
CA ALA A 110 1.16 44.97 18.10
C ALA A 110 2.37 45.35 18.97
N ILE A 111 2.23 45.31 20.29
CA ILE A 111 3.32 45.56 21.24
C ILE A 111 4.37 44.46 21.14
N SER A 112 3.95 43.19 21.12
CA SER A 112 4.88 42.06 21.04
C SER A 112 5.62 42.00 19.71
N PHE A 113 5.00 42.42 18.60
CA PHE A 113 5.66 42.45 17.29
C PHE A 113 6.74 43.53 17.17
N LYS A 114 6.59 44.65 17.90
CA LYS A 114 7.63 45.69 18.01
C LYS A 114 8.83 45.19 18.81
N ALA A 115 8.60 44.31 19.79
CA ALA A 115 9.68 43.54 20.40
C ALA A 115 10.13 42.42 19.45
N LYS A 116 11.44 42.26 19.23
CA LYS A 116 11.99 41.24 18.32
C LYS A 116 11.52 39.80 18.67
N SER A 117 11.09 39.58 19.93
CA SER A 117 10.49 38.35 20.45
C SER A 117 9.16 37.95 19.77
N GLY A 118 8.31 38.90 19.39
CA GLY A 118 7.01 38.59 18.79
C GLY A 118 7.10 37.97 17.40
N ARG A 119 8.14 38.31 16.62
CA ARG A 119 8.38 37.66 15.31
C ARG A 119 8.80 36.19 15.49
N ILE A 120 9.69 35.92 16.44
CA ILE A 120 10.15 34.56 16.75
C ILE A 120 8.99 33.71 17.25
N GLN A 121 8.18 34.26 18.16
CA GLN A 121 7.01 33.57 18.70
C GLN A 121 5.99 33.24 17.60
N LYS A 122 5.67 34.19 16.71
CA LYS A 122 4.77 33.94 15.58
C LYS A 122 5.29 32.85 14.65
N SER A 123 6.58 32.86 14.30
CA SER A 123 7.18 31.83 13.45
C SER A 123 7.11 30.45 14.10
N MET A 124 7.44 30.34 15.40
CA MET A 124 7.34 29.07 16.13
C MET A 124 5.90 28.56 16.23
N THR A 125 4.93 29.46 16.44
CA THR A 125 3.51 29.10 16.44
C THR A 125 3.09 28.54 15.08
N VAL A 126 3.47 29.20 13.97
CA VAL A 126 3.14 28.70 12.63
C VAL A 126 3.78 27.34 12.35
N ILE A 127 5.05 27.14 12.72
CA ILE A 127 5.73 25.83 12.56
C ILE A 127 4.99 24.75 13.34
N PHE A 128 4.60 25.04 14.58
CA PHE A 128 3.84 24.10 15.41
C PHE A 128 2.46 23.79 14.83
N GLU A 129 1.73 24.81 14.37
CA GLU A 129 0.43 24.64 13.70
C GLU A 129 0.56 23.77 12.43
N VAL A 130 1.58 24.00 11.61
CA VAL A 130 1.89 23.18 10.43
C VAL A 130 2.19 21.74 10.86
N ALA A 131 3.03 21.53 11.86
CA ALA A 131 3.38 20.19 12.33
C ALA A 131 2.16 19.42 12.87
N LEU A 132 1.33 20.06 13.69
CA LEU A 132 0.09 19.46 14.19
C LEU A 132 -0.89 19.15 13.05
N SER A 133 -1.08 20.09 12.13
CA SER A 133 -1.98 19.90 10.99
C SER A 133 -1.53 18.76 10.09
N GLY A 134 -0.22 18.65 9.82
CA GLY A 134 0.36 17.54 9.09
C GLY A 134 0.20 16.20 9.82
N LEU A 135 0.33 16.18 11.16
CA LEU A 135 0.08 14.98 11.95
C LEU A 135 -1.39 14.55 11.89
N VAL A 136 -2.32 15.50 11.93
CA VAL A 136 -3.77 15.22 11.74
C VAL A 136 -4.02 14.67 10.34
N GLY A 137 -3.50 15.31 9.30
CA GLY A 137 -3.65 14.80 7.94
C GLY A 137 -3.06 13.42 7.74
N TRP A 138 -1.90 13.13 8.34
CA TRP A 138 -1.27 11.81 8.30
C TRP A 138 -2.09 10.76 9.05
N ARG A 139 -2.43 11.00 10.32
CA ARG A 139 -3.10 10.03 11.20
C ARG A 139 -4.59 9.87 10.94
N VAL A 140 -5.27 10.94 10.55
CA VAL A 140 -6.73 10.94 10.38
C VAL A 140 -7.08 10.83 8.91
N GLY A 141 -6.39 11.55 8.03
CA GLY A 141 -6.67 11.48 6.59
C GLY A 141 -6.05 10.25 5.96
N TYR A 142 -4.72 10.25 5.83
CA TYR A 142 -4.00 9.22 5.10
C TYR A 142 -4.17 7.84 5.73
N THR A 143 -3.83 7.64 7.01
CA THR A 143 -3.85 6.28 7.58
C THR A 143 -5.25 5.71 7.70
N LYS A 144 -6.29 6.51 8.00
CA LYS A 144 -7.65 5.97 8.03
C LYS A 144 -8.15 5.63 6.63
N MET A 145 -8.00 6.52 5.64
CA MET A 145 -8.44 6.24 4.28
C MET A 145 -7.66 5.09 3.65
N SER A 146 -6.34 5.05 3.84
CA SER A 146 -5.50 3.93 3.39
C SER A 146 -5.89 2.61 4.08
N SER A 147 -6.21 2.63 5.38
CA SER A 147 -6.71 1.41 6.07
C SER A 147 -8.12 0.99 5.66
N GLN A 148 -8.98 1.94 5.27
CA GLN A 148 -10.31 1.66 4.74
C GLN A 148 -10.24 1.11 3.30
N ASN A 149 -9.15 1.37 2.60
CA ASN A 149 -8.82 0.71 1.33
C ASN A 149 -8.30 -0.72 1.57
N ALA A 150 -8.94 -1.51 2.44
CA ALA A 150 -8.69 -2.95 2.58
C ALA A 150 -8.72 -3.68 1.23
N ASN A 151 -9.51 -3.15 0.29
CA ASN A 151 -9.53 -3.55 -1.12
C ASN A 151 -8.14 -3.51 -1.78
N SER A 152 -7.25 -2.56 -1.47
CA SER A 152 -5.94 -2.47 -2.13
C SER A 152 -5.08 -3.71 -1.85
N TYR A 153 -5.07 -4.21 -0.61
CA TYR A 153 -4.32 -5.41 -0.26
C TYR A 153 -4.90 -6.66 -0.89
N GLU A 154 -6.23 -6.80 -0.90
CA GLU A 154 -6.91 -7.92 -1.55
C GLU A 154 -6.72 -7.90 -3.08
N GLU A 155 -6.73 -6.72 -3.70
CA GLU A 155 -6.49 -6.58 -5.15
C GLU A 155 -5.03 -6.90 -5.50
N ILE A 156 -4.05 -6.46 -4.70
CA ILE A 156 -2.64 -6.86 -4.88
C ILE A 156 -2.50 -8.38 -4.78
N ALA A 157 -3.16 -9.00 -3.80
CA ALA A 157 -3.11 -10.46 -3.61
C ALA A 157 -3.64 -11.25 -4.81
N LYS A 158 -4.49 -10.65 -5.65
CA LYS A 158 -5.05 -11.26 -6.87
C LYS A 158 -4.12 -11.15 -8.09
N ILE A 159 -3.04 -10.38 -8.04
CA ILE A 159 -2.11 -10.20 -9.19
C ILE A 159 -1.66 -11.55 -9.77
N PRO A 160 -1.26 -12.58 -9.00
CA PRO A 160 -0.85 -13.85 -9.58
C PRO A 160 -1.94 -14.60 -10.35
N LEU A 161 -3.21 -14.33 -10.05
CA LEU A 161 -4.35 -14.97 -10.71
C LEU A 161 -4.80 -14.23 -11.96
N CYS A 162 -4.22 -13.07 -12.30
CA CYS A 162 -4.67 -12.28 -13.43
C CYS A 162 -4.43 -12.99 -14.77
N SER A 163 -5.29 -12.71 -15.75
CA SER A 163 -5.11 -13.20 -17.13
C SER A 163 -3.84 -12.63 -17.77
N GLY A 164 -3.29 -13.31 -18.77
CA GLY A 164 -2.07 -12.92 -19.46
C GLY A 164 -0.80 -13.11 -18.62
N ARG A 165 0.21 -12.27 -18.90
CA ARG A 165 1.50 -12.29 -18.23
C ARG A 165 1.50 -11.33 -17.04
N SER A 166 2.27 -11.67 -16.01
CA SER A 166 2.49 -10.78 -14.86
C SER A 166 3.98 -10.68 -14.59
N SER A 167 4.57 -9.51 -14.86
CA SER A 167 5.99 -9.33 -14.57
C SER A 167 6.27 -9.34 -13.06
N ILE A 168 5.27 -9.00 -12.25
CA ILE A 168 5.37 -9.06 -10.80
C ILE A 168 5.41 -10.52 -10.37
N SER A 169 4.46 -11.34 -10.82
CA SER A 169 4.43 -12.76 -10.45
C SER A 169 5.68 -13.49 -10.93
N ASP A 170 6.09 -13.29 -12.19
CA ASP A 170 7.29 -13.94 -12.77
C ASP A 170 8.56 -13.73 -11.92
N LYS A 171 8.67 -12.60 -11.19
CA LYS A 171 9.88 -12.22 -10.45
C LYS A 171 9.73 -12.27 -8.93
N ALA A 172 8.56 -11.96 -8.41
CA ALA A 172 8.30 -11.86 -6.97
C ALA A 172 7.76 -13.16 -6.37
N CYS A 173 7.06 -14.00 -7.15
CA CYS A 173 6.48 -15.24 -6.64
C CYS A 173 7.51 -16.19 -6.02
N PRO A 174 8.69 -16.47 -6.61
CA PRO A 174 9.66 -17.37 -6.01
C PRO A 174 10.12 -16.92 -4.62
N ASP A 175 10.46 -15.64 -4.47
CA ASP A 175 10.91 -15.08 -3.19
C ASP A 175 9.79 -15.07 -2.14
N LEU A 176 8.55 -14.75 -2.53
CA LEU A 176 7.42 -14.68 -1.59
C LEU A 176 6.93 -16.07 -1.16
N VAL A 177 6.89 -17.03 -2.08
CA VAL A 177 6.52 -18.41 -1.76
C VAL A 177 7.54 -19.02 -0.80
N ASP A 178 8.83 -18.84 -1.07
CA ASP A 178 9.89 -19.33 -0.18
C ASP A 178 9.79 -18.70 1.22
N LEU A 179 9.59 -17.39 1.30
CA LEU A 179 9.40 -16.72 2.58
C LEU A 179 8.17 -17.24 3.34
N VAL A 180 7.02 -17.35 2.68
CA VAL A 180 5.74 -17.66 3.34
C VAL A 180 5.61 -19.13 3.72
N HIS A 181 6.04 -20.04 2.84
CA HIS A 181 5.82 -21.48 3.01
C HIS A 181 7.05 -22.22 3.58
N ASN A 182 8.26 -21.68 3.45
CA ASN A 182 9.49 -22.35 3.93
C ASN A 182 10.13 -21.62 5.12
N GLU A 183 10.19 -20.28 5.10
CA GLU A 183 10.90 -19.54 6.16
C GLU A 183 10.03 -19.12 7.36
N ILE A 184 8.76 -18.77 7.13
CA ILE A 184 7.82 -18.35 8.19
C ILE A 184 7.11 -19.60 8.74
N PRO A 185 7.27 -19.92 10.03
CA PRO A 185 6.70 -21.13 10.60
C PRO A 185 5.16 -21.05 10.68
N HIS A 186 4.49 -22.20 10.56
CA HIS A 186 3.02 -22.31 10.67
C HIS A 186 2.45 -21.64 11.93
N SER A 187 3.15 -21.77 13.06
CA SER A 187 2.77 -21.16 14.35
C SER A 187 2.69 -19.64 14.31
N PHE A 188 3.40 -18.96 13.40
CA PHE A 188 3.22 -17.53 13.18
C PHE A 188 1.82 -17.25 12.59
N TRP A 189 1.43 -18.01 11.55
CA TRP A 189 0.16 -17.85 10.84
C TRP A 189 -1.06 -18.20 11.71
N GLU A 190 -0.92 -19.08 12.71
CA GLU A 190 -1.97 -19.33 13.70
C GLU A 190 -2.39 -18.06 14.47
N ASN A 191 -1.49 -17.07 14.63
CA ASN A 191 -1.83 -15.78 15.23
C ASN A 191 -2.73 -14.91 14.35
N LEU A 192 -2.84 -15.24 13.06
CA LEU A 192 -3.68 -14.55 12.09
C LEU A 192 -5.09 -15.15 11.98
N ASP A 193 -5.19 -16.48 12.12
CA ASP A 193 -6.40 -17.27 11.87
C ASP A 193 -7.31 -17.40 13.11
N ASN A 194 -6.82 -17.05 14.30
CA ASN A 194 -7.60 -17.09 15.53
C ASN A 194 -8.76 -16.06 15.50
N LYS A 195 -9.99 -16.56 15.65
CA LYS A 195 -11.29 -15.89 15.41
C LYS A 195 -11.65 -14.71 16.34
N GLY A 196 -10.71 -14.16 17.11
CA GLY A 196 -10.99 -13.22 18.21
C GLY A 196 -10.40 -11.82 18.07
N GLU A 197 -9.93 -11.43 16.87
CA GLU A 197 -8.96 -10.34 16.59
C GLU A 197 -7.54 -10.92 16.45
N GLY A 198 -6.99 -10.86 15.24
CA GLY A 198 -5.64 -11.34 14.98
C GLY A 198 -4.65 -10.64 15.90
N ARG A 199 -3.74 -11.39 16.53
CA ARG A 199 -2.77 -10.86 17.52
C ARG A 199 -1.64 -10.05 16.87
N LEU A 200 -1.62 -9.98 15.54
CA LEU A 200 -0.63 -9.28 14.73
C LEU A 200 -1.00 -7.80 14.58
N GLN A 201 0.01 -6.94 14.42
CA GLN A 201 -0.21 -5.49 14.33
C GLN A 201 -0.99 -5.07 13.09
N ASP A 202 -0.86 -5.82 11.99
CA ASP A 202 -1.51 -5.54 10.70
C ASP A 202 -2.02 -6.84 10.05
N PRO A 203 -3.14 -7.39 10.55
CA PRO A 203 -3.63 -8.68 10.10
C PRO A 203 -4.06 -8.67 8.63
N GLN A 204 -4.58 -7.55 8.12
CA GLN A 204 -4.98 -7.45 6.71
C GLN A 204 -3.79 -7.59 5.77
N ARG A 205 -2.68 -6.90 6.07
CA ARG A 205 -1.45 -7.04 5.29
C ARG A 205 -0.89 -8.45 5.34
N TRP A 206 -0.88 -9.09 6.51
CA TRP A 206 -0.40 -10.45 6.65
C TRP A 206 -1.26 -11.45 5.88
N ARG A 207 -2.60 -11.28 5.86
CA ARG A 207 -3.48 -12.06 4.99
C ARG A 207 -3.12 -11.87 3.53
N ALA A 208 -2.95 -10.63 3.07
CA ALA A 208 -2.60 -10.37 1.69
C ALA A 208 -1.24 -10.95 1.28
N VAL A 209 -0.23 -10.92 2.15
CA VAL A 209 1.07 -11.57 1.90
C VAL A 209 0.90 -13.09 1.74
N ARG A 210 0.16 -13.74 2.65
CA ARG A 210 -0.11 -15.18 2.58
C ARG A 210 -0.91 -15.53 1.32
N THR A 211 -2.02 -14.83 1.08
CA THR A 211 -2.88 -15.03 -0.10
C THR A 211 -2.13 -14.79 -1.42
N PHE A 212 -1.24 -13.80 -1.47
CA PHE A 212 -0.40 -13.58 -2.66
C PHE A 212 0.51 -14.79 -2.92
N ALA A 213 1.18 -15.33 -1.90
CA ALA A 213 2.03 -16.51 -2.03
C ALA A 213 1.21 -17.77 -2.40
N ASP A 214 0.05 -17.97 -1.77
CA ASP A 214 -0.86 -19.07 -2.13
C ASP A 214 -1.25 -18.96 -3.62
N ASN A 215 -1.63 -17.76 -4.08
CA ASN A 215 -2.00 -17.52 -5.46
C ASN A 215 -0.83 -17.68 -6.44
N CYS A 216 0.40 -17.38 -6.02
CA CYS A 216 1.60 -17.70 -6.79
C CYS A 216 1.76 -19.21 -7.00
N MET A 217 1.52 -20.03 -5.96
CA MET A 217 1.54 -21.49 -6.12
C MET A 217 0.45 -21.95 -7.08
N LYS A 218 -0.77 -21.39 -6.98
CA LYS A 218 -1.87 -21.69 -7.92
C LYS A 218 -1.50 -21.39 -9.37
N ARG A 219 -0.90 -20.23 -9.60
CA ARG A 219 -0.41 -19.82 -10.93
C ARG A 219 0.62 -20.83 -11.44
N ASN A 220 1.62 -21.20 -10.64
CA ASN A 220 2.65 -22.14 -11.05
C ASN A 220 2.07 -23.50 -11.46
N MET A 221 1.19 -24.08 -10.65
CA MET A 221 0.54 -25.36 -10.98
C MET A 221 -0.30 -25.29 -12.26
N PHE A 222 -1.02 -24.18 -12.44
CA PHE A 222 -1.78 -23.94 -13.66
C PHE A 222 -0.84 -23.86 -14.87
N GLU A 223 0.23 -23.08 -14.78
CA GLU A 223 1.20 -22.92 -15.87
C GLU A 223 1.92 -24.23 -16.20
N GLU A 224 2.29 -25.04 -15.21
CA GLU A 224 2.87 -26.37 -15.40
C GLU A 224 1.89 -27.30 -16.13
N SER A 225 0.66 -27.40 -15.63
CA SER A 225 -0.40 -28.20 -16.27
C SER A 225 -0.70 -27.72 -17.69
N PHE A 226 -0.66 -26.41 -17.93
CA PHE A 226 -0.86 -25.82 -19.24
C PHE A 226 0.29 -26.15 -20.19
N ARG A 227 1.54 -26.10 -19.70
CA ARG A 227 2.72 -26.47 -20.49
C ARG A 227 2.66 -27.93 -20.93
N GLU A 228 2.36 -28.83 -20.00
CA GLU A 228 2.23 -30.26 -20.29
C GLU A 228 1.15 -30.54 -21.35
N LYS A 229 -0.06 -29.97 -21.17
CA LYS A 229 -1.18 -30.18 -22.09
C LYS A 229 -0.92 -29.64 -23.50
N ASN A 230 -0.12 -28.60 -23.63
CA ASN A 230 0.18 -27.95 -24.91
C ASN A 230 1.56 -28.34 -25.48
N GLY A 231 2.27 -29.29 -24.87
CA GLY A 231 3.59 -29.72 -25.31
C GLY A 231 4.65 -28.60 -25.27
N LEU A 232 4.48 -27.62 -24.37
CA LEU A 232 5.42 -26.53 -24.19
C LEU A 232 6.60 -26.98 -23.32
N GLY A 233 7.76 -26.36 -23.53
CA GLY A 233 8.94 -26.61 -22.71
C GLY A 233 8.76 -26.16 -21.25
N PRO A 234 9.54 -26.70 -20.31
CA PRO A 234 9.41 -26.41 -18.88
C PRO A 234 9.63 -24.93 -18.54
N HIS A 235 10.34 -24.19 -19.38
CA HIS A 235 10.62 -22.76 -19.21
C HIS A 235 9.89 -21.86 -20.22
N SER A 236 9.00 -22.41 -21.04
CA SER A 236 8.18 -21.62 -21.95
C SER A 236 7.25 -20.71 -21.17
N ALA A 237 7.18 -19.43 -21.56
CA ALA A 237 6.23 -18.50 -20.97
C ALA A 237 4.79 -18.93 -21.29
N VAL A 238 3.90 -18.77 -20.32
CA VAL A 238 2.48 -19.11 -20.44
C VAL A 238 1.65 -17.82 -20.35
N ASP A 239 0.82 -17.59 -21.37
CA ASP A 239 -0.20 -16.54 -21.34
C ASP A 239 -1.46 -17.13 -20.69
N ILE A 240 -1.79 -16.70 -19.47
CA ILE A 240 -2.98 -17.16 -18.75
C ILE A 240 -4.24 -16.75 -19.54
N PRO A 241 -5.21 -17.65 -19.78
CA PRO A 241 -6.39 -17.34 -20.57
C PRO A 241 -7.27 -16.25 -19.94
N GLU A 242 -8.20 -15.72 -20.73
CA GLU A 242 -9.25 -14.81 -20.24
C GLU A 242 -10.05 -15.47 -19.10
N GLY A 243 -10.27 -14.73 -18.02
CA GLY A 243 -10.84 -15.26 -16.77
C GLY A 243 -9.81 -15.56 -15.68
N GLY A 244 -8.52 -15.61 -16.01
CA GLY A 244 -7.43 -15.80 -15.04
C GLY A 244 -7.22 -17.26 -14.62
N VAL A 245 -6.45 -17.47 -13.56
CA VAL A 245 -6.23 -18.81 -12.98
C VAL A 245 -7.51 -19.26 -12.25
N PRO A 246 -8.09 -20.44 -12.56
CA PRO A 246 -9.29 -20.94 -11.89
C PRO A 246 -9.11 -21.05 -10.37
N ASN A 247 -10.15 -20.70 -9.61
CA ASN A 247 -10.12 -20.71 -8.15
C ASN A 247 -9.87 -22.11 -7.55
N ASP A 248 -10.31 -23.15 -8.28
CA ASP A 248 -10.28 -24.56 -7.88
C ASP A 248 -8.90 -25.23 -8.08
N THR A 249 -7.92 -24.48 -8.59
CA THR A 249 -6.53 -24.91 -8.68
C THR A 249 -5.93 -24.93 -7.27
N SER A 250 -6.30 -25.91 -6.45
CA SER A 250 -5.77 -26.05 -5.09
C SER A 250 -4.43 -26.79 -5.11
N PRO A 251 -3.43 -26.34 -4.32
CA PRO A 251 -2.28 -27.18 -4.07
C PRO A 251 -2.77 -28.40 -3.32
N THR A 252 -2.59 -29.59 -3.88
CA THR A 252 -2.69 -30.83 -3.14
C THR A 252 -1.77 -30.69 -1.93
N SER A 253 -2.36 -30.60 -0.74
CA SER A 253 -1.65 -30.63 0.53
C SER A 253 -0.91 -31.96 0.60
N ASN A 254 0.38 -31.96 0.31
CA ASN A 254 1.23 -33.06 0.74
C ASN A 254 1.37 -32.93 2.25
N GLN A 255 0.93 -34.00 2.91
CA GLN A 255 0.95 -34.25 4.36
C GLN A 255 2.36 -34.11 4.94
#